data_AF-A0A971EE90-F1
#
_entry.id   AF-A0A971EE90-F1
#
_cell.length_a   1.000
_cell.length_b   1.000
_cell.length_c   1.000
_cell.angle_alpha   90.00
_cell.angle_beta   90.00
_cell.angle_gamma   90.00
#
_symmetry.space_group_name_H-M   'P 1'
#
loop_
_entity.id
_entity.type
_entity.pdbx_description
1 polymer ?
#
loop_
_entity_poly.entity_id
_entity_poly.type
_entity_poly.pdbx_seq_one_letter_code
_entity_poly.pdbx_strand_id
1 'polypeptide(L)'
;MKKRYLAGLLVLVLIMTSLVGCSGQASTSDNANQTAPEKQIVWKVQGYTPAGTLYDEYGKRLADNITTMSNGRLKIEWYPADAIVPSVDGPQAVRDGVLDGLFDYSGLWSSVEYAAPLFCSSPGLFSDPTDMVAWLDYGGGRELLQEMGDKFGVHIEPAGVHDM
;
A
#
# COMPACT_ATOMS: atom_id res chain seq x y z
N MET A 1 -16.27 37.72 -63.20
CA MET A 1 -15.50 36.46 -63.36
C MET A 1 -14.45 36.23 -62.26
N LYS A 2 -14.68 36.54 -60.97
CA LYS A 2 -13.68 36.35 -59.89
C LYS A 2 -14.12 35.39 -58.77
N LYS A 3 -15.42 35.19 -58.54
CA LYS A 3 -15.95 34.28 -57.50
C LYS A 3 -15.90 32.79 -57.85
N ARG A 4 -15.83 32.43 -59.14
CA ARG A 4 -15.72 31.03 -59.62
C ARG A 4 -14.30 30.47 -59.45
N TYR A 5 -13.29 31.35 -59.47
CA TYR A 5 -11.88 30.98 -59.24
C TYR A 5 -11.56 30.84 -57.74
N LEU A 6 -12.26 31.58 -56.87
CA LEU A 6 -12.05 31.51 -55.42
C LEU A 6 -12.57 30.19 -54.81
N ALA A 7 -13.66 29.65 -55.35
CA ALA A 7 -14.16 28.32 -54.98
C ALA A 7 -13.27 27.18 -55.52
N GLY A 8 -12.67 27.36 -56.71
CA GLY A 8 -11.72 26.39 -57.28
C GLY A 8 -10.38 26.34 -56.54
N LEU A 9 -9.92 27.49 -56.01
CA LEU A 9 -8.68 27.58 -55.22
C LEU A 9 -8.81 26.94 -53.83
N LEU A 10 -10.02 26.99 -53.23
CA LEU A 10 -10.30 26.41 -51.91
C LEU A 10 -10.38 24.88 -51.93
N VAL A 11 -10.83 24.29 -53.05
CA VAL A 11 -10.88 22.83 -53.24
C VAL A 11 -9.49 22.25 -53.55
N LEU A 12 -8.61 23.02 -54.19
CA LEU A 12 -7.25 22.59 -54.51
C LEU A 12 -6.33 22.55 -53.27
N VAL A 13 -6.53 23.46 -52.32
CA VAL A 13 -5.75 23.53 -51.06
C VAL A 13 -6.15 22.41 -50.08
N LEU A 14 -7.39 21.93 -50.13
CA LEU A 14 -7.89 20.84 -49.29
C LEU A 14 -7.44 19.43 -49.75
N ILE A 15 -7.01 19.28 -51.02
CA ILE A 15 -6.51 18.02 -51.56
C ILE A 15 -4.97 17.90 -51.40
N MET A 16 -4.27 19.02 -51.18
CA MET A 16 -2.80 19.02 -51.09
C MET A 16 -2.24 18.77 -49.67
N THR A 17 -3.07 18.72 -48.64
CA THR A 17 -2.64 18.38 -47.27
C THR A 17 -2.63 16.88 -46.96
N SER A 18 -3.02 16.02 -47.91
CA SER A 18 -3.01 14.55 -47.72
C SER A 18 -1.81 13.83 -48.33
N LEU A 19 -0.76 14.54 -48.76
CA LEU A 19 0.44 13.92 -49.38
C LEU A 19 1.78 14.46 -48.86
N VAL A 20 1.88 14.78 -47.56
CA VAL A 20 3.18 14.72 -46.87
C VAL A 20 3.33 13.32 -46.28
N GLY A 21 3.62 12.38 -47.18
CA GLY A 21 4.01 11.01 -46.86
C GLY A 21 5.18 10.63 -47.74
N CYS A 22 6.40 11.03 -47.33
CA CYS A 22 7.63 10.39 -47.78
C CYS A 22 8.85 10.91 -46.99
N SER A 23 9.39 10.09 -46.09
CA SER A 23 10.80 9.72 -46.06
C SER A 23 11.03 8.67 -44.96
N GLY A 24 11.72 7.60 -45.33
CA GLY A 24 11.76 6.36 -44.56
C GLY A 24 12.39 6.46 -43.18
N GLN A 25 11.81 5.71 -42.25
CA GLN A 25 12.53 5.08 -41.17
C GLN A 25 12.11 3.60 -41.24
N ALA A 26 13.07 2.69 -41.36
CA ALA A 26 12.80 1.28 -41.11
C ALA A 26 12.29 1.17 -39.67
N SER A 27 11.00 0.94 -39.51
CA SER A 27 10.41 0.56 -38.23
C SER A 27 10.84 -0.87 -37.97
N THR A 28 11.96 -1.05 -37.27
CA THR A 28 12.09 -2.18 -36.37
C THR A 28 10.85 -2.16 -35.48
N SER A 29 10.00 -3.17 -35.63
CA SER A 29 8.88 -3.43 -34.74
C SER A 29 9.41 -3.82 -33.37
N ASP A 30 9.98 -2.85 -32.64
CA ASP A 30 10.04 -2.93 -31.20
C ASP A 30 8.61 -2.70 -30.72
N ASN A 31 7.90 -3.81 -30.51
CA ASN A 31 6.76 -3.85 -29.60
C ASN A 31 7.29 -3.50 -28.20
N ALA A 32 7.65 -2.25 -27.99
CA ALA A 32 7.66 -1.65 -26.67
C ALA A 32 6.19 -1.58 -26.28
N ASN A 33 5.74 -2.65 -25.65
CA ASN A 33 4.48 -2.70 -24.92
C ASN A 33 4.53 -1.53 -23.93
N GLN A 34 4.01 -0.38 -24.32
CA GLN A 34 3.78 0.73 -23.41
C GLN A 34 2.63 0.30 -22.50
N THR A 35 2.97 -0.52 -21.51
CA THR A 35 2.11 -0.77 -20.36
C THR A 35 1.80 0.59 -19.77
N ALA A 36 0.52 0.97 -19.77
CA ALA A 36 0.06 2.17 -19.09
C ALA A 36 0.67 2.21 -17.68
N PRO A 37 1.13 3.38 -17.19
CA PRO A 37 1.75 3.47 -15.87
C PRO A 37 0.81 2.83 -14.85
N GLU A 38 1.32 1.82 -14.15
CA GLU A 38 0.53 1.10 -13.16
C GLU A 38 0.03 2.09 -12.11
N LYS A 39 -1.28 2.08 -11.85
CA LYS A 39 -1.91 3.05 -10.96
C LYS A 39 -1.29 2.92 -9.57
N GLN A 40 -0.67 4.00 -9.10
CA GLN A 40 -0.13 4.05 -7.75
C GLN A 40 -1.27 3.94 -6.74
N ILE A 41 -1.12 3.01 -5.80
CA ILE A 41 -1.96 2.82 -4.62
C ILE A 41 -1.31 3.58 -3.48
N VAL A 42 -2.10 4.36 -2.75
CA VAL A 42 -1.64 5.10 -1.57
C VAL A 42 -2.43 4.61 -0.38
N TRP A 43 -1.74 4.09 0.64
CA TRP A 43 -2.32 3.62 1.89
C TRP A 43 -1.98 4.57 3.02
N LYS A 44 -2.99 4.99 3.79
CA LYS A 44 -2.81 5.70 5.06
C LYS A 44 -2.59 4.68 6.17
N VAL A 45 -1.41 4.72 6.78
CA VAL A 45 -1.04 3.81 7.86
C VAL A 45 -0.69 4.60 9.11
N GLN A 46 -1.30 4.26 10.24
CA GLN A 46 -1.01 4.88 11.53
C GLN A 46 -0.22 3.93 12.43
N GLY A 47 0.80 4.45 13.11
CA GLY A 47 1.52 3.76 14.18
C GLY A 47 0.88 3.98 15.56
N TYR A 48 1.28 3.19 16.55
CA TYR A 48 0.79 3.29 17.93
C TYR A 48 1.67 4.14 18.87
N THR A 49 2.84 4.61 18.41
CA THR A 49 3.76 5.42 19.22
C THR A 49 3.90 6.87 18.73
N PRO A 50 4.24 7.83 19.61
CA PRO A 50 4.50 9.21 19.22
C PRO A 50 5.61 9.35 18.19
N ALA A 51 5.59 10.45 17.44
CA ALA A 51 6.62 10.78 16.46
C ALA A 51 8.03 10.84 17.09
N GLY A 52 9.03 10.32 16.38
CA GLY A 52 10.44 10.30 16.80
C GLY A 52 10.80 9.21 17.80
N THR A 53 9.87 8.32 18.13
CA THR A 53 10.15 7.10 18.90
C THR A 53 10.76 6.02 18.02
N LEU A 54 11.39 5.02 18.65
CA LEU A 54 12.00 3.89 17.93
C LEU A 54 11.00 3.18 17.00
N TYR A 55 9.77 2.94 17.47
CA TYR A 55 8.73 2.26 16.70
C TYR A 55 8.14 3.14 15.59
N ASP A 56 8.12 4.46 15.76
CA ASP A 56 7.76 5.40 14.70
C ASP A 56 8.80 5.36 13.56
N GLU A 57 10.09 5.32 13.90
CA GLU A 57 11.17 5.17 12.93
C GLU A 57 11.13 3.80 12.23
N TYR A 58 10.82 2.71 12.95
CA TYR A 58 10.62 1.39 12.33
C TYR A 58 9.43 1.37 11.36
N GLY A 59 8.34 2.04 11.72
CA GLY A 59 7.17 2.19 10.86
C GLY A 59 7.46 2.95 9.56
N LYS A 60 8.19 4.07 9.65
CA LYS A 60 8.67 4.81 8.47
C LYS A 60 9.57 3.95 7.59
N ARG A 61 10.49 3.19 8.19
CA ARG A 61 11.36 2.27 7.45
C ARG A 61 10.55 1.17 6.75
N LEU A 62 9.52 0.63 7.41
CA LEU A 62 8.61 -0.32 6.80
C LEU A 62 7.87 0.30 5.61
N ALA A 63 7.36 1.53 5.75
CA ALA A 63 6.71 2.29 4.68
C ALA A 63 7.64 2.48 3.45
N ASP A 64 8.89 2.84 3.68
CA ASP A 64 9.91 3.01 2.63
C ASP A 64 10.26 1.67 1.96
N ASN A 65 10.39 0.60 2.74
CA ASN A 65 10.65 -0.75 2.24
C ASN A 65 9.50 -1.25 1.36
N ILE A 66 8.25 -1.09 1.80
CA ILE A 66 7.05 -1.46 1.01
C ILE A 66 7.04 -0.67 -0.31
N THR A 67 7.32 0.63 -0.25
CA THR A 67 7.39 1.48 -1.45
C THR A 67 8.47 1.01 -2.41
N THR A 68 9.66 0.66 -1.89
CA THR A 68 10.78 0.18 -2.70
C THR A 68 10.50 -1.21 -3.29
N MET A 69 10.08 -2.16 -2.47
CA MET A 69 9.82 -3.55 -2.87
C MET A 69 8.64 -3.66 -3.84
N SER A 70 7.69 -2.72 -3.78
CA SER A 70 6.58 -2.65 -4.73
C SER A 70 6.95 -1.94 -6.04
N ASN A 71 8.19 -1.48 -6.23
CA ASN A 71 8.61 -0.60 -7.33
C ASN A 71 7.77 0.69 -7.43
N GLY A 72 7.41 1.27 -6.28
CA GLY A 72 6.63 2.50 -6.16
C GLY A 72 5.13 2.35 -6.43
N ARG A 73 4.66 1.12 -6.69
CA ARG A 73 3.24 0.84 -6.97
C ARG A 73 2.36 1.00 -5.74
N LEU A 74 2.87 0.62 -4.56
CA LEU A 74 2.21 0.85 -3.28
C LEU A 74 3.04 1.84 -2.49
N LYS A 75 2.47 3.01 -2.20
CA LYS A 75 3.07 4.02 -1.33
C LYS A 75 2.33 4.03 0.00
N ILE A 76 3.09 4.07 1.09
CA ILE A 76 2.54 4.22 2.43
C ILE A 76 2.69 5.68 2.87
N GLU A 77 1.56 6.32 3.20
CA GLU A 77 1.53 7.59 3.94
C GLU A 77 1.46 7.27 5.43
N TRP A 78 2.58 7.51 6.11
CA TRP A 78 2.76 7.16 7.51
C TRP A 78 2.30 8.30 8.44
N TYR A 79 1.59 7.91 9.51
CA TYR A 79 1.11 8.79 10.56
C TYR A 79 1.54 8.26 11.94
N PRO A 80 2.04 9.11 12.85
CA PRO A 80 2.35 8.70 14.21
C PRO A 80 1.06 8.44 15.01
N ALA A 81 1.20 7.97 16.26
CA ALA A 81 0.08 7.77 17.18
C ALA A 81 -0.89 8.95 17.21
N ASP A 82 -2.17 8.61 17.23
CA ASP A 82 -3.28 9.54 17.45
C ASP A 82 -3.44 10.67 16.42
N ALA A 83 -2.73 10.60 15.29
CA ALA A 83 -2.77 11.63 14.26
C ALA A 83 -4.06 11.62 13.41
N ILE A 84 -4.69 10.45 13.25
CA ILE A 84 -5.96 10.27 12.52
C ILE A 84 -7.07 9.82 13.48
N VAL A 85 -6.81 8.76 14.25
CA VAL A 85 -7.74 8.22 15.25
C VAL A 85 -6.99 7.89 16.55
N PRO A 86 -7.65 7.89 17.72
CA PRO A 86 -7.06 7.34 18.93
C PRO A 86 -6.55 5.91 18.69
N SER A 87 -5.35 5.60 19.18
CA SER A 87 -4.66 4.33 18.88
C SER A 87 -5.46 3.09 19.31
N VAL A 88 -6.24 3.20 20.39
CA VAL A 88 -7.16 2.15 20.87
C VAL A 88 -8.31 1.83 19.91
N ASP A 89 -8.64 2.76 19.01
CA ASP A 89 -9.69 2.61 17.99
C ASP A 89 -9.11 2.11 16.64
N GLY A 90 -7.80 1.84 16.58
CA GLY A 90 -7.08 1.49 15.36
C GLY A 90 -7.73 0.36 14.54
N PRO A 91 -8.03 -0.82 15.13
CA PRO A 91 -8.67 -1.91 14.41
C PRO A 91 -10.03 -1.52 13.81
N GLN A 92 -10.82 -0.74 14.54
CA GLN A 92 -12.11 -0.24 14.08
C GLN A 92 -11.95 0.72 12.91
N ALA A 93 -10.94 1.59 12.95
CA ALA A 93 -10.65 2.53 11.87
C ALA A 93 -10.18 1.83 10.58
N VAL A 94 -9.45 0.71 10.68
CA VAL A 94 -9.10 -0.13 9.52
C VAL A 94 -10.36 -0.79 8.95
N ARG A 95 -11.18 -1.40 9.82
CA ARG A 95 -12.44 -2.04 9.41
C ARG A 95 -13.37 -1.10 8.66
N ASP A 96 -13.46 0.14 9.11
CA ASP A 96 -14.36 1.15 8.53
C ASP A 96 -13.75 1.89 7.33
N GLY A 97 -12.50 1.58 6.95
CA GLY A 97 -11.79 2.19 5.82
C GLY A 97 -11.30 3.63 6.08
N VAL A 98 -11.23 4.04 7.35
CA VAL A 98 -10.62 5.33 7.74
C VAL A 98 -9.11 5.26 7.58
N LEU A 99 -8.51 4.15 7.99
CA LEU A 99 -7.11 3.78 7.74
C LEU A 99 -7.06 2.59 6.78
N ASP A 100 -6.04 2.55 5.92
CA ASP A 100 -5.79 1.39 5.06
C ASP A 100 -4.94 0.34 5.79
N GLY A 101 -4.22 0.74 6.83
CA GLY A 101 -3.46 -0.16 7.70
C GLY A 101 -3.13 0.47 9.05
N LEU A 102 -2.67 -0.38 9.96
CA LEU A 102 -2.26 -0.02 11.31
C LEU A 102 -0.96 -0.75 11.64
N PHE A 103 -0.02 -0.06 12.28
CA PHE A 103 1.16 -0.67 12.89
C PHE A 103 1.02 -0.55 14.41
N ASP A 104 0.77 -1.69 15.06
CA ASP A 104 0.35 -1.73 16.46
C ASP A 104 0.73 -3.09 17.09
N TYR A 105 0.48 -3.23 18.39
CA TYR A 105 0.60 -4.47 19.14
C TYR A 105 -0.76 -4.91 19.68
N SER A 106 -1.02 -6.22 19.69
CA SER A 106 -2.35 -6.75 19.98
C SER A 106 -2.89 -6.44 21.39
N GLY A 107 -2.04 -5.97 22.31
CA GLY A 107 -2.46 -5.57 23.65
C GLY A 107 -3.43 -4.38 23.66
N LEU A 108 -3.36 -3.47 22.67
CA LEU A 108 -4.31 -2.36 22.55
C LEU A 108 -5.71 -2.83 22.15
N TRP A 109 -5.84 -4.04 21.59
CA TRP A 109 -7.10 -4.55 21.06
C TRP A 109 -7.93 -5.31 22.12
N SER A 110 -7.50 -5.29 23.38
CA SER A 110 -8.20 -5.93 24.50
C SER A 110 -9.63 -5.42 24.73
N SER A 111 -9.93 -4.20 24.27
CA SER A 111 -11.29 -3.63 24.27
C SER A 111 -12.19 -4.26 23.20
N VAL A 112 -11.61 -4.84 22.14
CA VAL A 112 -12.32 -5.46 21.00
C VAL A 112 -12.35 -6.98 21.15
N GLU A 113 -11.23 -7.60 21.53
CA GLU A 113 -11.11 -9.03 21.78
C GLU A 113 -10.31 -9.28 23.07
N TYR A 114 -10.95 -9.94 24.03
CA TYR A 114 -10.35 -10.24 25.33
C TYR A 114 -9.10 -11.13 25.21
N ALA A 115 -9.04 -11.98 24.20
CA ALA A 115 -7.90 -12.85 23.94
C ALA A 115 -6.70 -12.14 23.28
N ALA A 116 -6.85 -10.89 22.79
CA ALA A 116 -5.80 -10.21 22.04
C ALA A 116 -4.44 -10.08 22.75
N PRO A 117 -4.38 -9.86 24.09
CA PRO A 117 -3.12 -9.83 24.82
C PRO A 117 -2.33 -11.15 24.80
N LEU A 118 -2.94 -12.29 24.46
CA LEU A 118 -2.22 -13.57 24.34
C LEU A 118 -1.24 -13.58 23.17
N PHE A 119 -1.46 -12.72 22.16
CA PHE A 119 -0.59 -12.61 20.98
C PHE A 119 0.51 -11.54 21.13
N CYS A 120 0.64 -10.94 22.32
CA CYS A 120 1.76 -10.06 22.65
C CYS A 120 2.52 -10.62 23.86
N SER A 121 2.97 -9.77 24.78
CA SER A 121 3.77 -10.14 25.94
C SER A 121 2.90 -10.53 27.14
N SER A 122 2.10 -11.60 27.01
CA SER A 122 1.33 -12.14 28.16
C SER A 122 2.27 -12.77 29.21
N PRO A 123 2.20 -12.36 30.50
CA PRO A 123 3.07 -12.90 31.54
C PRO A 123 2.98 -14.42 31.66
N GLY A 124 4.14 -15.09 31.64
CA GLY A 124 4.25 -16.53 31.84
C GLY A 124 3.88 -17.40 30.63
N LEU A 125 3.58 -16.80 29.48
CA LEU A 125 3.21 -17.55 28.27
C LEU A 125 4.42 -18.13 27.54
N PHE A 126 5.51 -17.36 27.45
CA PHE A 126 6.76 -17.75 26.80
C PHE A 126 7.95 -17.55 27.74
N SER A 127 8.95 -18.43 27.66
CA SER A 127 10.16 -18.33 28.49
C SER A 127 11.24 -17.48 27.81
N ASP A 128 11.26 -17.48 26.48
CA ASP A 128 12.15 -16.68 25.64
C ASP A 128 11.35 -15.97 24.52
N PRO A 129 11.73 -14.75 24.08
CA PRO A 129 11.07 -14.08 22.94
C PRO A 129 11.04 -14.93 21.66
N THR A 130 12.05 -15.77 21.44
CA THR A 130 12.12 -16.67 20.28
C THR A 130 11.06 -17.76 20.32
N ASP A 131 10.58 -18.17 21.50
CA ASP A 131 9.49 -19.13 21.62
C ASP A 131 8.19 -18.57 21.01
N MET A 132 7.92 -17.27 21.19
CA MET A 132 6.77 -16.61 20.59
C MET A 132 6.88 -16.61 19.06
N VAL A 133 8.06 -16.29 18.53
CA VAL A 133 8.30 -16.31 17.07
C VAL A 133 8.12 -17.71 16.51
N ALA A 134 8.71 -18.71 17.17
CA ALA A 134 8.56 -20.11 16.76
C ALA A 134 7.10 -20.59 16.83
N TRP A 135 6.34 -20.14 17.83
CA TRP A 135 4.92 -20.46 17.93
C TRP A 135 4.08 -19.79 16.84
N LEU A 136 4.36 -18.53 16.52
CA LEU A 136 3.72 -17.82 15.41
C LEU A 136 3.98 -18.54 14.08
N ASP A 137 5.23 -18.93 13.80
CA ASP A 137 5.63 -19.50 12.52
C ASP A 137 5.30 -20.98 12.34
N TYR A 138 5.45 -21.77 13.42
CA TYR A 138 5.40 -23.24 13.35
C TYR A 138 4.38 -23.85 14.31
N GLY A 139 3.88 -23.09 15.28
CA GLY A 139 3.00 -23.57 16.34
C GLY A 139 1.52 -23.27 16.14
N GLY A 140 1.13 -22.72 14.99
CA GLY A 140 -0.26 -22.34 14.70
C GLY A 140 -0.64 -20.93 15.18
N GLY A 141 0.33 -20.14 15.67
CA GLY A 141 0.05 -18.83 16.26
C GLY A 141 -0.42 -17.81 15.25
N ARG A 142 0.07 -17.84 14.01
CA ARG A 142 -0.39 -16.96 12.92
C ARG A 142 -1.84 -17.22 12.53
N GLU A 143 -2.25 -18.49 12.47
CA GLU A 143 -3.62 -18.88 12.15
C GLU A 143 -4.60 -18.41 13.23
N LEU A 144 -4.23 -18.60 14.51
CA LEU A 144 -5.02 -18.13 15.63
C LEU A 144 -5.08 -16.58 15.70
N LEU A 145 -3.99 -15.91 15.35
CA LEU A 145 -3.93 -14.45 15.28
C LEU A 145 -4.86 -13.94 14.18
N GLN A 146 -4.86 -14.57 13.01
CA GLN A 146 -5.76 -14.21 11.92
C GLN A 146 -7.22 -14.57 12.23
N GLU A 147 -7.51 -15.71 12.86
CA GLU A 147 -8.87 -16.07 13.31
C GLU A 147 -9.44 -15.00 14.24
N MET A 148 -8.61 -14.43 15.12
CA MET A 148 -9.00 -13.28 15.92
C MET A 148 -9.26 -12.04 15.04
N GLY A 149 -8.36 -11.70 14.12
CA GLY A 149 -8.50 -10.57 13.20
C GLY A 149 -9.79 -10.61 12.38
N ASP A 150 -10.16 -11.80 11.91
CA ASP A 150 -11.37 -12.04 11.11
C ASP A 150 -12.66 -11.65 11.87
N LYS A 151 -12.69 -11.80 13.20
CA LYS A 151 -13.86 -11.42 14.03
C LYS A 151 -14.18 -9.93 13.96
N PHE A 152 -13.18 -9.10 13.69
CA PHE A 152 -13.34 -7.65 13.53
C PHE A 152 -12.94 -7.17 12.13
N GLY A 153 -12.83 -8.08 11.16
CA GLY A 153 -12.68 -7.75 9.74
C GLY A 153 -11.33 -7.13 9.37
N VAL A 154 -10.24 -7.54 10.04
CA VAL A 154 -8.89 -7.02 9.81
C VAL A 154 -7.93 -8.16 9.46
N HIS A 155 -7.17 -7.98 8.37
CA HIS A 155 -6.03 -8.83 8.04
C HIS A 155 -4.83 -8.42 8.90
N ILE A 156 -4.19 -9.38 9.57
CA ILE A 156 -3.10 -9.13 10.50
C ILE A 156 -1.84 -9.77 9.95
N GLU A 157 -0.76 -8.98 9.89
CA GLU A 157 0.58 -9.53 9.67
C GLU A 157 1.52 -9.20 10.83
N PRO A 158 2.11 -10.21 11.48
CA PRO A 158 3.22 -10.01 12.40
C PRO A 158 4.36 -9.22 11.73
N ALA A 159 4.68 -8.06 12.31
CA ALA A 159 5.77 -7.21 11.85
C ALA A 159 6.91 -7.21 12.88
N GLY A 160 8.16 -7.25 12.41
CA GLY A 160 9.36 -7.12 13.26
C GLY A 160 9.81 -8.39 13.97
N VAL A 161 9.14 -9.54 13.79
CA VAL A 161 9.52 -10.82 14.41
C VAL A 161 10.66 -11.58 13.70
N HIS A 162 10.94 -11.27 12.43
CA HIS A 162 11.96 -11.98 11.63
C HIS A 162 13.24 -11.17 11.38
N ASP A 163 13.28 -9.90 11.80
CA ASP A 163 14.41 -8.99 11.60
C ASP A 163 15.25 -8.78 12.89
N MET A 164 15.00 -9.57 13.94
CA MET A 164 15.73 -9.56 15.22
C MET A 164 16.85 -10.59 15.27
#